data_AF-A0AAD4M778-F1
#
_entry.id   AF-A0AAD4M778-F1
#
_cell.length_a   1.000
_cell.length_b   1.000
_cell.length_c   1.000
_cell.angle_alpha   90.00
_cell.angle_beta   90.00
_cell.angle_gamma   90.00
#
_symmetry.space_group_name_H-M   'P 1'
#
loop_
_entity.id
_entity.type
_entity.pdbx_description
1 polymer ?
#
loop_
_entity_poly.entity_id
_entity_poly.type
_entity_poly.pdbx_seq_one_letter_code
_entity_poly.pdbx_strand_id
1 'polypeptide(L)'
;MTKHSKNNTASSIFSYAERKKLDYGTKGQRLGNESMRRFDACALCLQRARDPVACQEGHLFCKECAYTDLLTQKKDIKRQKERKARAKEAARERVLAEFERGQLGLATIASVTTSGAEVPGRGTKRKFSFDSTAAEKVAQEAEEAALRQIEREQAAALRSKLPDFWLPSLTPTYTSSGPPSSLADVKVQTTCRGGNPPHPIVLKNLIPVNFTWQSQSSLSQSADTTPAGGGVFKQKDEEKNAVCPSCKKALSNSVRIYVMKTCSHVTCKTCTEALVRPANQCVVCDKKLAKGDVLELQREGTGYASGGMAETKRTGVAFQG
;
A
#
# COMPACT_ATOMS: atom_id res chain seq x y z
N MET A 1 35.97 -33.46 -29.53
CA MET A 1 34.51 -33.63 -29.65
C MET A 1 33.80 -32.64 -28.76
N THR A 2 33.26 -31.58 -29.35
CA THR A 2 32.39 -30.61 -28.68
C THR A 2 31.15 -31.34 -28.14
N LYS A 3 30.90 -31.26 -26.84
CA LYS A 3 29.79 -31.95 -26.17
C LYS A 3 28.45 -31.45 -26.72
N HIS A 4 27.92 -32.17 -27.70
CA HIS A 4 26.58 -31.98 -28.28
C HIS A 4 25.44 -32.20 -27.26
N SER A 5 25.76 -32.71 -26.06
CA SER A 5 24.82 -32.97 -24.97
C SER A 5 24.33 -31.73 -24.21
N LYS A 6 24.89 -30.55 -24.47
CA LYS A 6 24.48 -29.29 -23.80
C LYS A 6 23.59 -28.39 -24.65
N ASN A 7 23.50 -28.62 -25.96
CA ASN A 7 22.60 -27.92 -26.86
C ASN A 7 21.66 -28.96 -27.47
N ASN A 8 20.39 -28.88 -27.10
CA ASN A 8 19.35 -29.79 -27.53
C ASN A 8 18.78 -29.31 -28.86
N THR A 9 19.44 -29.69 -29.95
CA THR A 9 19.04 -29.27 -31.30
C THR A 9 17.87 -30.08 -31.88
N ALA A 10 17.32 -31.06 -31.15
CA ALA A 10 16.39 -32.05 -31.70
C ALA A 10 15.08 -32.26 -30.91
N SER A 11 14.98 -31.81 -29.65
CA SER A 11 13.72 -31.94 -28.90
C SER A 11 12.87 -30.68 -28.99
N SER A 12 11.55 -30.84 -29.04
CA SER A 12 10.57 -29.75 -29.01
C SER A 12 10.49 -28.99 -27.67
N ILE A 13 11.24 -29.42 -26.64
CA ILE A 13 11.21 -28.83 -25.30
C ILE A 13 12.59 -28.26 -24.96
N PHE A 14 12.64 -26.94 -24.73
CA PHE A 14 13.88 -26.30 -24.27
C PHE A 14 14.33 -26.84 -22.91
N SER A 15 15.62 -27.18 -22.82
CA SER A 15 16.28 -27.50 -21.56
C SER A 15 16.27 -26.28 -20.61
N TYR A 16 16.54 -26.50 -19.32
CA TYR A 16 16.64 -25.39 -18.35
C TYR A 16 17.72 -24.36 -18.74
N ALA A 17 18.86 -24.83 -19.25
CA ALA A 17 19.95 -23.96 -19.68
C ALA A 17 19.59 -23.12 -20.91
N GLU A 18 18.82 -23.68 -21.85
CA GLU A 18 18.30 -22.96 -23.01
C GLU A 18 17.23 -21.94 -22.58
N ARG A 19 16.25 -22.34 -21.75
CA ARG A 19 15.26 -21.41 -21.17
C ARG A 19 15.88 -20.23 -20.45
N LYS A 20 17.03 -20.43 -19.79
CA LYS A 20 17.76 -19.35 -19.12
C LYS A 20 18.46 -18.38 -20.09
N LYS A 21 18.86 -18.84 -21.28
CA LYS A 21 19.49 -18.02 -22.32
C LYS A 21 18.46 -17.23 -23.15
N LEU A 22 17.23 -17.70 -23.22
CA LEU A 22 16.17 -17.07 -23.99
C LEU A 22 15.63 -15.83 -23.27
N ASP A 23 15.18 -14.83 -24.03
CA ASP A 23 14.65 -13.57 -23.48
C ASP A 23 13.13 -13.54 -23.27
N TYR A 24 12.44 -14.59 -23.71
CA TYR A 24 11.00 -14.76 -23.59
C TYR A 24 10.61 -15.69 -22.43
N GLY A 25 9.33 -15.66 -22.05
CA GLY A 25 8.78 -16.47 -20.97
C GLY A 25 9.07 -15.92 -19.57
N THR A 26 8.72 -16.72 -18.55
CA THR A 26 8.92 -16.32 -17.14
C THR A 26 10.34 -16.65 -16.71
N LYS A 27 11.11 -15.61 -16.36
CA LYS A 27 12.47 -15.76 -15.82
C LYS A 27 12.43 -15.71 -14.29
N GLY A 28 12.97 -16.74 -13.65
CA GLY A 28 13.19 -16.77 -12.20
C GLY A 28 14.67 -16.58 -11.88
N GLN A 29 14.99 -15.71 -10.92
CA GLN A 29 16.35 -15.60 -10.39
C GLN A 29 16.32 -15.59 -8.87
N ARG A 30 17.25 -16.33 -8.28
CA ARG A 30 17.50 -16.30 -6.85
C ARG A 30 18.33 -15.08 -6.49
N LEU A 31 17.86 -14.32 -5.51
CA LEU A 31 18.55 -13.16 -4.97
C LEU A 31 19.51 -13.59 -3.86
N GLY A 32 20.70 -13.01 -3.86
CA GLY A 32 21.69 -13.21 -2.80
C GLY A 32 21.34 -12.46 -1.53
N ASN A 33 22.13 -12.68 -0.48
CA ASN A 33 21.97 -11.95 0.79
C ASN A 33 22.16 -10.43 0.62
N GLU A 34 23.01 -10.00 -0.31
CA GLU A 34 23.27 -8.58 -0.61
C GLU A 34 22.05 -7.84 -1.18
N SER A 35 21.11 -8.56 -1.79
CA SER A 35 19.87 -7.99 -2.30
C SER A 35 18.78 -7.87 -1.23
N MET A 36 19.04 -8.37 -0.02
CA MET A 36 18.09 -8.32 1.10
C MET A 36 18.42 -7.15 2.00
N ARG A 37 17.41 -6.35 2.37
CA ARG A 37 17.57 -5.31 3.38
C ARG A 37 18.03 -5.91 4.71
N ARG A 38 18.96 -5.23 5.38
CA ARG A 38 19.39 -5.58 6.75
C ARG A 38 18.24 -5.42 7.75
N PHE A 39 18.26 -6.20 8.81
CA PHE A 39 17.24 -6.19 9.87
C PHE A 39 17.13 -4.82 10.58
N ASP A 40 18.24 -4.07 10.64
CA ASP A 40 18.35 -2.75 11.27
C ASP A 40 18.24 -1.60 10.25
N ALA A 41 17.96 -1.88 8.98
CA ALA A 41 17.84 -0.87 7.94
C ALA A 41 16.40 -0.36 7.77
N CYS A 42 16.26 0.92 7.49
CA CYS A 42 15.01 1.59 7.18
C CYS A 42 14.47 1.14 5.81
N ALA A 43 13.19 0.81 5.72
CA ALA A 43 12.56 0.38 4.46
C ALA A 43 12.39 1.51 3.42
N LEU A 44 12.61 2.78 3.80
CA LEU A 44 12.53 3.93 2.88
C LEU A 44 13.90 4.36 2.36
N CYS A 45 14.91 4.49 3.24
CA CYS A 45 16.24 4.96 2.84
C CYS A 45 17.29 3.84 2.70
N LEU A 46 16.96 2.60 3.09
CA LEU A 46 17.82 1.40 3.03
C LEU A 46 19.12 1.47 3.85
N GLN A 47 19.39 2.60 4.51
CA GLN A 47 20.47 2.75 5.48
C GLN A 47 20.03 2.26 6.86
N ARG A 48 20.99 2.02 7.76
CA ARG A 48 20.72 1.73 9.17
C ARG A 48 19.81 2.80 9.77
N ALA A 49 18.74 2.36 10.41
CA ALA A 49 17.68 3.24 10.87
C ALA A 49 18.16 4.16 12.01
N ARG A 50 17.99 5.48 11.81
CA ARG A 50 18.19 6.51 12.83
C ARG A 50 16.88 6.72 13.56
N ASP A 51 16.91 6.68 14.89
CA ASP A 51 15.73 6.69 15.75
C ASP A 51 14.63 5.75 15.22
N PRO A 52 14.88 4.43 15.27
CA PRO A 52 14.05 3.47 14.55
C PRO A 52 12.62 3.46 15.08
N VAL A 53 11.67 3.50 14.15
CA VAL A 53 10.23 3.37 14.41
C VAL A 53 9.66 2.24 13.55
N ALA A 54 8.73 1.48 14.10
CA ALA A 54 8.08 0.37 13.41
C ALA A 54 6.58 0.62 13.20
N CYS A 55 6.05 0.13 12.08
CA CYS A 55 4.60 0.06 11.89
C CYS A 55 3.98 -1.13 12.64
N GLN A 56 2.65 -1.21 12.67
CA GLN A 56 1.91 -2.31 13.32
C GLN A 56 2.15 -3.69 12.70
N GLU A 57 2.60 -3.75 11.44
CA GLU A 57 2.99 -4.99 10.78
C GLU A 57 4.48 -5.33 10.94
N GLY A 58 5.27 -4.45 11.57
CA GLY A 58 6.68 -4.73 11.88
C GLY A 58 7.72 -4.16 10.92
N HIS A 59 7.34 -3.34 9.94
CA HIS A 59 8.29 -2.69 9.03
C HIS A 59 9.04 -1.57 9.76
N LEU A 60 10.36 -1.52 9.60
CA LEU A 60 11.26 -0.58 10.28
C LEU A 60 11.55 0.66 9.42
N PHE A 61 11.52 1.84 10.04
CA PHE A 61 11.78 3.13 9.39
C PHE A 61 12.65 4.02 10.27
N CYS A 62 13.36 4.97 9.67
CA CYS A 62 13.82 6.14 10.40
C CYS A 62 12.62 7.01 10.76
N LYS A 63 12.63 7.63 11.95
CA LYS A 63 11.57 8.55 12.37
C LYS A 63 11.36 9.69 11.35
N GLU A 64 12.44 10.27 10.85
CA GLU A 64 12.39 11.33 9.82
C GLU A 64 11.77 10.84 8.51
N CYS A 65 12.20 9.68 7.99
CA CYS A 65 11.71 9.14 6.71
C CYS A 65 10.22 8.79 6.78
N ALA A 66 9.79 8.17 7.89
CA ALA A 66 8.37 7.86 8.08
C ALA A 66 7.53 9.15 8.14
N TYR A 67 8.03 10.19 8.80
CA TYR A 67 7.28 11.43 8.96
C TYR A 67 7.19 12.20 7.64
N THR A 68 8.29 12.30 6.89
CA THR A 68 8.28 12.97 5.59
C THR A 68 7.36 12.25 4.61
N ASP A 69 7.40 10.92 4.54
CA ASP A 69 6.52 10.13 3.68
C ASP A 69 5.04 10.27 4.07
N LEU A 70 4.71 10.27 5.36
CA LEU A 70 3.33 10.45 5.79
C LEU A 70 2.81 11.87 5.53
N LEU A 71 3.69 12.87 5.57
CA LEU A 71 3.34 14.25 5.23
C LEU A 71 3.14 14.42 3.71
N THR A 72 3.99 13.81 2.87
CA THR A 72 3.82 13.85 1.41
C THR A 72 2.53 13.15 1.01
N GLN A 73 2.26 11.96 1.55
CA GLN A 73 1.01 11.26 1.32
C GLN A 73 -0.19 12.11 1.74
N LYS A 74 -0.19 12.73 2.92
CA LYS A 74 -1.30 13.62 3.34
C LYS A 74 -1.52 14.80 2.39
N LYS A 75 -0.45 15.41 1.88
CA LYS A 75 -0.53 16.51 0.89
C LYS A 75 -1.13 16.02 -0.42
N ASP A 76 -0.70 14.85 -0.90
CA ASP A 76 -1.23 14.25 -2.13
C ASP A 76 -2.71 13.89 -1.98
N ILE A 77 -3.08 13.32 -0.83
CA ILE A 77 -4.47 13.00 -0.51
C ILE A 77 -5.33 14.26 -0.48
N LYS A 78 -4.84 15.36 0.11
CA LYS A 78 -5.54 16.65 0.12
C LYS A 78 -5.73 17.18 -1.30
N ARG A 79 -4.67 17.21 -2.12
CA ARG A 79 -4.72 17.65 -3.53
C ARG A 79 -5.69 16.80 -4.36
N GLN A 80 -5.69 15.49 -4.15
CA GLN A 80 -6.63 14.58 -4.83
C GLN A 80 -8.07 14.83 -4.39
N LYS A 81 -8.32 15.07 -3.10
CA LYS A 81 -9.65 15.40 -2.58
C LYS A 81 -10.18 16.72 -3.15
N GLU A 82 -9.34 17.76 -3.22
CA GLU A 82 -9.70 19.05 -3.82
C GLU A 82 -10.03 18.92 -5.31
N ARG A 83 -9.18 18.20 -6.06
CA ARG A 83 -9.45 17.91 -7.49
C ARG A 83 -10.75 17.14 -7.69
N LYS A 84 -11.04 16.17 -6.82
CA LYS A 84 -12.31 15.41 -6.82
C LYS A 84 -13.50 16.30 -6.47
N ALA A 85 -13.37 17.20 -5.49
CA ALA A 85 -14.44 18.13 -5.10
C ALA A 85 -14.80 19.06 -6.26
N ARG A 86 -13.79 19.69 -6.90
CA ARG A 86 -14.00 20.55 -8.07
C ARG A 86 -14.63 19.81 -9.25
N ALA A 87 -14.23 18.55 -9.49
CA ALA A 87 -14.83 17.74 -10.55
C ALA A 87 -16.29 17.39 -10.25
N LYS A 88 -16.64 17.10 -8.98
CA LYS A 88 -18.02 16.84 -8.55
C LYS A 88 -18.89 18.10 -8.67
N GLU A 89 -18.35 19.27 -8.30
CA GLU A 89 -19.05 20.55 -8.42
C GLU A 89 -19.32 20.91 -9.89
N ALA A 90 -18.31 20.81 -10.76
CA ALA A 90 -18.51 21.04 -12.20
C ALA A 90 -19.47 20.03 -12.84
N ALA A 91 -19.53 18.79 -12.34
CA ALA A 91 -20.53 17.82 -12.78
C ALA A 91 -21.94 18.20 -12.31
N ARG A 92 -22.09 18.68 -11.07
CA ARG A 92 -23.38 19.18 -10.54
C ARG A 92 -23.86 20.42 -11.29
N GLU A 93 -22.97 21.37 -11.56
CA GLU A 93 -23.29 22.59 -12.32
C GLU A 93 -23.79 22.28 -13.73
N ARG A 94 -23.14 21.36 -14.45
CA ARG A 94 -23.61 20.91 -15.77
C ARG A 94 -25.01 20.31 -15.74
N VAL A 95 -25.31 19.57 -14.68
CA VAL A 95 -26.60 18.90 -14.51
C VAL A 95 -27.69 19.92 -14.21
N LEU A 96 -27.40 20.88 -13.34
CA LEU A 96 -28.33 21.99 -13.07
C LEU A 96 -28.59 22.78 -14.36
N ALA A 97 -27.56 23.10 -15.14
CA ALA A 97 -27.71 23.79 -16.42
C ALA A 97 -28.54 22.98 -17.44
N GLU A 98 -28.36 21.65 -17.49
CA GLU A 98 -29.16 20.77 -18.35
C GLU A 98 -30.61 20.66 -17.87
N PHE A 99 -30.83 20.60 -16.55
CA PHE A 99 -32.16 20.59 -15.95
C PHE A 99 -32.89 21.92 -16.21
N GLU A 100 -32.25 23.07 -15.98
CA GLU A 100 -32.79 24.40 -16.29
C GLU A 100 -33.16 24.52 -17.77
N ARG A 101 -32.30 24.04 -18.68
CA ARG A 101 -32.55 24.01 -20.12
C ARG A 101 -33.73 23.10 -20.48
N GLY A 102 -33.86 21.94 -19.83
CA GLY A 102 -34.97 21.02 -19.99
C GLY A 102 -36.30 21.58 -19.49
N GLN A 103 -36.29 22.31 -18.36
CA GLN A 103 -37.49 22.94 -17.78
C GLN A 103 -37.99 24.11 -18.65
N LEU A 104 -37.08 24.91 -19.23
CA LEU A 104 -37.41 25.93 -20.23
C LEU A 104 -37.94 25.33 -21.54
N GLY A 105 -37.50 24.13 -21.92
CA GLY A 105 -38.05 23.37 -23.05
C GLY A 105 -39.45 22.80 -22.82
N LEU A 106 -39.83 22.53 -21.56
CA LEU A 106 -41.18 22.07 -21.21
C LEU A 106 -42.18 23.24 -21.14
N ALA A 107 -41.71 24.44 -20.79
CA ALA A 107 -42.53 25.66 -20.82
C ALA A 107 -42.94 26.07 -22.25
N THR A 108 -42.15 25.72 -23.27
CA THR A 108 -42.49 25.97 -24.67
C THR A 108 -43.46 24.93 -25.25
N ILE A 109 -43.48 23.69 -24.74
CA ILE A 109 -44.46 22.66 -25.16
C ILE A 109 -45.84 22.92 -24.53
N ALA A 110 -45.92 23.54 -23.35
CA ALA A 110 -47.18 23.95 -22.74
C ALA A 110 -47.90 25.11 -23.48
N SER A 111 -47.27 25.73 -24.48
CA SER A 111 -47.85 26.83 -25.26
C SER A 111 -48.40 26.45 -26.65
N VAL A 112 -48.37 25.16 -27.05
CA VAL A 112 -48.73 24.73 -28.42
C VAL A 112 -49.82 23.64 -28.46
N THR A 113 -50.80 23.69 -27.55
CA THR A 113 -52.05 22.91 -27.67
C THR A 113 -53.27 23.72 -27.24
N THR A 114 -53.51 24.86 -27.89
CA THR A 114 -54.84 25.50 -27.93
C THR A 114 -55.30 25.66 -29.36
N SER A 115 -55.66 24.54 -29.99
CA SER A 115 -56.43 24.54 -31.24
C SER A 115 -57.59 23.56 -31.11
N GLY A 116 -58.76 24.11 -30.81
CA GLY A 116 -60.07 23.65 -31.28
C GLY A 116 -60.70 22.40 -30.65
N ALA A 117 -61.59 22.59 -29.67
CA ALA A 117 -62.87 21.88 -29.58
C ALA A 117 -63.78 22.56 -28.54
N GLU A 118 -64.88 23.14 -29.00
CA GLU A 118 -65.93 23.73 -28.17
C GLU A 118 -66.80 22.64 -27.50
N VAL A 119 -66.89 22.64 -26.16
CA VAL A 119 -68.08 22.18 -25.42
C VAL A 119 -68.15 22.96 -24.08
N PRO A 120 -69.32 23.52 -23.68
CA PRO A 120 -69.45 24.32 -22.45
C PRO A 120 -69.80 23.43 -21.24
N GLY A 121 -69.12 23.63 -20.10
CA GLY A 121 -69.38 22.84 -18.89
C GLY A 121 -68.71 23.35 -17.62
N ARG A 122 -69.30 24.39 -17.01
CA ARG A 122 -69.44 24.65 -15.56
C ARG A 122 -68.23 24.39 -14.66
N GLY A 123 -67.59 25.49 -14.26
CA GLY A 123 -66.46 25.52 -13.35
C GLY A 123 -66.72 24.91 -11.97
N THR A 124 -65.71 24.17 -11.50
CA THR A 124 -65.41 24.07 -10.08
C THR A 124 -63.93 24.44 -9.93
N LYS A 125 -63.67 25.65 -9.42
CA LYS A 125 -62.30 26.11 -9.10
C LYS A 125 -61.77 25.21 -7.97
N ARG A 126 -61.06 24.14 -8.31
CA ARG A 126 -60.24 23.42 -7.34
C ARG A 126 -59.16 24.38 -6.88
N LYS A 127 -59.29 24.86 -5.65
CA LYS A 127 -58.33 25.75 -4.99
C LYS A 127 -57.02 24.96 -4.89
N PHE A 128 -56.08 25.24 -5.79
CA PHE A 128 -54.75 24.64 -5.75
C PHE A 128 -54.04 25.19 -4.52
N SER A 129 -54.05 24.42 -3.42
CA SER A 129 -53.23 24.70 -2.26
C SER A 129 -51.81 24.23 -2.58
N PHE A 130 -50.92 25.18 -2.87
CA PHE A 130 -49.51 24.91 -3.02
C PHE A 130 -48.95 24.52 -1.64
N ASP A 131 -48.73 23.22 -1.46
CA ASP A 131 -48.14 22.68 -0.24
C ASP A 131 -46.61 22.71 -0.41
N SER A 132 -45.96 23.69 0.21
CA SER A 132 -44.50 23.92 0.14
C SER A 132 -43.70 22.64 0.42
N THR A 133 -44.19 21.83 1.35
CA THR A 133 -43.52 20.60 1.79
C THR A 133 -43.59 19.48 0.76
N ALA A 134 -44.65 19.44 -0.04
CA ALA A 134 -44.79 18.49 -1.14
C ALA A 134 -43.93 18.90 -2.35
N ALA A 135 -43.83 20.21 -2.63
CA ALA A 135 -42.95 20.74 -3.66
C ALA A 135 -41.47 20.48 -3.34
N GLU A 136 -41.06 20.64 -2.08
CA GLU A 136 -39.70 20.36 -1.61
C GLU A 136 -39.34 18.86 -1.72
N LYS A 137 -40.27 17.95 -1.41
CA LYS A 137 -40.05 16.50 -1.57
C LYS A 137 -39.91 16.08 -3.03
N VAL A 138 -40.75 16.63 -3.90
CA VAL A 138 -40.66 16.36 -5.36
C VAL A 138 -39.34 16.93 -5.92
N ALA A 139 -38.88 18.08 -5.42
CA ALA A 139 -37.57 18.63 -5.79
C ALA A 139 -36.41 17.73 -5.33
N GLN A 140 -36.43 17.24 -4.09
CA GLN A 140 -35.39 16.32 -3.58
C GLN A 140 -35.38 14.98 -4.33
N GLU A 141 -36.55 14.42 -4.64
CA GLU A 141 -36.66 13.17 -5.37
C GLU A 141 -36.21 13.33 -6.84
N ALA A 142 -36.47 14.49 -7.46
CA ALA A 142 -35.95 14.84 -8.77
C ALA A 142 -34.42 15.04 -8.76
N GLU A 143 -33.87 15.66 -7.72
CA GLU A 143 -32.41 15.79 -7.53
C GLU A 143 -31.74 14.42 -7.38
N GLU A 144 -32.31 13.52 -6.58
CA GLU A 144 -31.80 12.15 -6.39
C GLU A 144 -31.90 11.32 -7.67
N ALA A 145 -32.99 11.45 -8.43
CA ALA A 145 -33.16 10.78 -9.71
C ALA A 145 -32.14 11.26 -10.76
N ALA A 146 -31.90 12.57 -10.83
CA ALA A 146 -30.88 13.17 -11.68
C ALA A 146 -29.47 12.64 -11.32
N LEU A 147 -29.12 12.63 -10.01
CA LEU A 147 -27.86 12.07 -9.50
C LEU A 147 -27.65 10.61 -9.91
N ARG A 148 -28.69 9.76 -9.81
CA ARG A 148 -28.63 8.36 -10.24
C ARG A 148 -28.49 8.18 -11.75
N GLN A 149 -29.00 9.12 -12.55
CA GLN A 149 -28.87 9.08 -14.00
C GLN A 149 -27.45 9.46 -14.44
N ILE A 150 -26.85 10.44 -13.77
CA ILE A 150 -25.46 10.86 -13.97
C ILE A 150 -24.49 9.75 -13.60
N GLU A 151 -24.71 9.06 -12.47
CA GLU A 151 -23.87 7.91 -12.13
C GLU A 151 -23.93 6.82 -13.19
N ARG A 152 -25.11 6.57 -13.77
CA ARG A 152 -25.28 5.61 -14.88
C ARG A 152 -24.57 6.07 -16.15
N GLU A 153 -24.66 7.34 -16.54
CA GLU A 153 -23.95 7.88 -17.71
C GLU A 153 -22.44 7.91 -17.52
N GLN A 154 -21.96 8.31 -16.34
CA GLN A 154 -20.54 8.27 -16.01
C GLN A 154 -20.01 6.84 -16.02
N ALA A 155 -20.76 5.88 -15.47
CA ALA A 155 -20.43 4.46 -15.55
C ALA A 155 -20.42 3.93 -16.99
N ALA A 156 -21.34 4.38 -17.85
CA ALA A 156 -21.38 4.02 -19.27
C ALA A 156 -20.21 4.65 -20.06
N ALA A 157 -19.86 5.90 -19.79
CA ALA A 157 -18.72 6.59 -20.40
C ALA A 157 -17.36 6.05 -19.92
N LEU A 158 -17.31 5.49 -18.71
CA LEU A 158 -16.17 4.72 -18.22
C LEU A 158 -16.13 3.30 -18.80
N ARG A 159 -17.28 2.71 -19.16
CA ARG A 159 -17.35 1.42 -19.87
C ARG A 159 -16.93 1.52 -21.34
N SER A 160 -17.22 2.63 -22.02
CA SER A 160 -16.82 2.87 -23.41
C SER A 160 -15.33 3.24 -23.55
N LYS A 161 -14.69 3.67 -22.47
CA LYS A 161 -13.23 3.71 -22.32
C LYS A 161 -12.78 2.35 -21.80
N LEU A 162 -12.65 1.39 -22.72
CA LEU A 162 -12.12 0.06 -22.41
C LEU A 162 -10.81 0.17 -21.59
N PRO A 163 -10.42 -0.88 -20.86
CA PRO A 163 -9.12 -0.94 -20.22
C PRO A 163 -8.03 -0.79 -21.27
N ASP A 164 -7.53 0.43 -21.44
CA ASP A 164 -6.43 0.69 -22.36
C ASP A 164 -5.20 -0.01 -21.80
N PHE A 165 -4.80 -1.09 -22.46
CA PHE A 165 -3.62 -1.89 -22.15
C PHE A 165 -2.34 -1.04 -22.01
N TRP A 166 -2.32 0.15 -22.63
CA TRP A 166 -1.19 1.07 -22.67
C TRP A 166 -1.14 2.09 -21.53
N LEU A 167 -2.20 2.21 -20.71
CA LEU A 167 -2.15 2.99 -19.49
C LEU A 167 -1.84 2.06 -18.30
N PRO A 168 -0.69 2.22 -17.61
CA PRO A 168 -0.33 1.36 -16.48
C PRO A 168 -1.40 1.26 -15.38
N SER A 169 -2.24 2.30 -15.23
CA SER A 169 -3.36 2.35 -14.27
C SER A 169 -4.62 1.58 -14.69
N LEU A 170 -4.70 1.09 -15.93
CA LEU A 170 -5.85 0.38 -16.52
C LEU A 170 -5.45 -0.99 -17.07
N THR A 171 -4.26 -1.49 -16.73
CA THR A 171 -3.83 -2.83 -17.14
C THR A 171 -4.65 -3.91 -16.39
N PRO A 172 -5.16 -4.93 -17.11
CA PRO A 172 -6.05 -5.96 -16.53
C PRO A 172 -5.38 -6.83 -15.46
N THR A 173 -4.05 -6.83 -15.36
CA THR A 173 -3.29 -7.55 -14.31
C THR A 173 -3.21 -6.79 -12.99
N TYR A 174 -3.55 -5.49 -12.95
CA TYR A 174 -3.52 -4.69 -11.70
C TYR A 174 -4.77 -4.89 -10.82
N THR A 175 -5.81 -5.56 -11.33
CA THR A 175 -7.07 -5.78 -10.59
C THR A 175 -7.23 -7.25 -10.20
N SER A 176 -6.46 -7.72 -9.20
CA SER A 176 -6.81 -8.98 -8.51
C SER A 176 -8.17 -8.92 -7.78
N SER A 177 -8.84 -7.75 -7.78
CA SER A 177 -10.13 -7.49 -7.15
C SER A 177 -11.12 -6.73 -8.06
N GLY A 178 -11.15 -7.04 -9.36
CA GLY A 178 -12.13 -6.48 -10.30
C GLY A 178 -12.02 -4.97 -10.56
N PRO A 179 -12.74 -4.44 -11.57
CA PRO A 179 -12.81 -3.00 -11.81
C PRO A 179 -13.59 -2.32 -10.66
N PRO A 180 -13.08 -1.20 -10.09
CA PRO A 180 -13.78 -0.49 -9.03
C PRO A 180 -15.15 -0.02 -9.53
N SER A 181 -16.22 -0.48 -8.89
CA SER A 181 -17.61 -0.16 -9.23
C SER A 181 -18.00 1.29 -8.93
N SER A 182 -17.26 1.98 -8.07
CA SER A 182 -17.42 3.40 -7.79
C SER A 182 -16.10 4.06 -7.37
N LEU A 183 -15.90 5.34 -7.74
CA LEU A 183 -14.77 6.15 -7.28
C LEU A 183 -14.93 6.64 -5.83
N ALA A 184 -16.07 6.34 -5.19
CA ALA A 184 -16.38 6.67 -3.80
C ALA A 184 -15.76 5.66 -2.79
N ASP A 185 -15.45 4.44 -3.24
CA ASP A 185 -15.02 3.35 -2.35
C ASP A 185 -13.52 3.35 -2.00
N VAL A 186 -12.70 4.16 -2.65
CA VAL A 186 -11.27 4.25 -2.30
C VAL A 186 -11.11 5.20 -1.11
N LYS A 187 -11.23 4.67 0.10
CA LYS A 187 -10.92 5.38 1.35
C LYS A 187 -9.46 5.82 1.31
N VAL A 188 -9.23 7.07 0.95
CA VAL A 188 -7.88 7.61 0.79
C VAL A 188 -7.23 7.79 2.16
N GLN A 189 -6.46 6.79 2.57
CA GLN A 189 -5.69 6.75 3.81
C GLN A 189 -4.20 6.73 3.49
N THR A 190 -3.38 7.14 4.45
CA THR A 190 -1.93 6.99 4.36
C THR A 190 -1.55 5.52 4.47
N THR A 191 -0.66 5.06 3.59
CA THR A 191 -0.25 3.66 3.47
C THR A 191 1.24 3.50 3.75
N CYS A 192 1.61 2.35 4.30
CA CYS A 192 3.00 1.98 4.50
C CYS A 192 3.61 1.51 3.17
N ARG A 193 4.68 2.17 2.71
CA ARG A 193 5.40 1.80 1.48
C ARG A 193 6.44 0.68 1.67
N GLY A 194 6.73 0.31 2.92
CA GLY A 194 7.70 -0.75 3.22
C GLY A 194 7.15 -2.17 3.13
N GLY A 195 5.83 -2.34 2.99
CA GLY A 195 5.17 -3.64 2.96
C GLY A 195 4.44 -3.89 1.64
N ASN A 196 4.37 -5.17 1.27
CA ASN A 196 3.56 -5.65 0.14
C ASN A 196 2.71 -6.84 0.64
N PRO A 197 1.38 -6.69 0.78
CA PRO A 197 0.54 -5.59 0.32
C PRO A 197 0.66 -4.29 1.14
N PRO A 198 0.31 -3.13 0.56
CA PRO A 198 0.28 -1.86 1.27
C PRO A 198 -0.84 -1.84 2.32
N HIS A 199 -0.51 -1.50 3.57
CA HIS A 199 -1.46 -1.41 4.68
C HIS A 199 -1.58 0.03 5.19
N PRO A 200 -2.71 0.40 5.83
CA PRO A 200 -2.90 1.73 6.38
C PRO A 200 -1.98 1.96 7.58
N ILE A 201 -1.36 3.14 7.64
CA ILE A 201 -0.48 3.53 8.75
C ILE A 201 -0.79 4.95 9.21
N VAL A 202 -0.73 5.18 10.52
CA VAL A 202 -0.98 6.49 11.14
C VAL A 202 0.21 6.83 12.03
N LEU A 203 0.59 8.11 12.07
CA LEU A 203 1.71 8.61 12.88
C LEU A 203 1.66 8.16 14.35
N LYS A 204 0.46 8.12 14.96
CA LYS A 204 0.25 7.72 16.36
C LYS A 204 0.49 6.23 16.60
N ASN A 205 0.40 5.42 15.55
CA ASN A 205 0.53 3.97 15.62
C ASN A 205 1.98 3.51 15.40
N LEU A 206 2.91 4.45 15.20
CA LEU A 206 4.33 4.16 15.09
C LEU A 206 4.90 3.82 16.46
N ILE A 207 5.55 2.66 16.54
CA ILE A 207 6.13 2.14 17.78
C ILE A 207 7.63 2.43 17.75
N PRO A 208 8.20 3.14 18.74
CA PRO A 208 9.65 3.31 18.81
C PRO A 208 10.33 1.97 19.06
N VAL A 209 11.51 1.79 18.49
CA VAL A 209 12.31 0.56 18.61
C VAL A 209 13.66 0.95 19.17
N ASN A 210 14.10 0.28 20.25
CA ASN A 210 15.39 0.51 20.87
C ASN A 210 16.23 -0.77 20.84
N PHE A 211 17.29 -0.75 20.05
CA PHE A 211 18.26 -1.83 19.96
C PHE A 211 19.30 -1.70 21.05
N THR A 212 19.62 -2.81 21.72
CA THR A 212 20.79 -2.90 22.60
C THR A 212 22.02 -3.19 21.76
N TRP A 213 23.06 -2.39 21.92
CA TRP A 213 24.29 -2.49 21.14
C TRP A 213 25.42 -3.00 22.03
N GLN A 214 26.20 -3.97 21.55
CA GLN A 214 27.40 -4.39 22.26
C GLN A 214 28.58 -3.47 21.90
N SER A 215 29.24 -2.92 22.91
CA SER A 215 30.51 -2.21 22.75
C SER A 215 31.66 -3.21 22.67
N GLN A 216 32.53 -3.05 21.68
CA GLN A 216 33.74 -3.86 21.46
C GLN A 216 34.74 -3.83 22.63
N SER A 217 34.54 -3.03 23.68
CA SER A 217 35.33 -3.06 24.90
C SER A 217 35.20 -4.36 25.72
N SER A 218 34.38 -5.33 25.28
CA SER A 218 34.11 -6.59 25.97
C SER A 218 34.51 -7.85 25.18
N LEU A 219 35.10 -7.72 23.98
CA LEU A 219 35.67 -8.84 23.23
C LEU A 219 37.19 -8.69 23.15
N SER A 220 37.87 -9.07 24.22
CA SER A 220 39.28 -9.46 24.15
C SER A 220 39.36 -11.00 24.09
N GLN A 221 40.19 -11.48 23.16
CA GLN A 221 40.64 -12.85 22.92
C GLN A 221 39.81 -13.74 21.97
N SER A 222 40.16 -13.69 20.69
CA SER A 222 40.78 -14.82 20.00
C SER A 222 41.51 -14.32 18.74
N ALA A 223 42.75 -14.76 18.58
CA ALA A 223 43.76 -14.29 17.63
C ALA A 223 43.43 -14.59 16.16
N ASP A 224 43.75 -13.67 15.24
CA ASP A 224 44.89 -13.87 14.32
C ASP A 224 45.16 -12.63 13.41
N THR A 225 46.40 -12.13 13.53
CA THR A 225 47.29 -11.48 12.54
C THR A 225 47.03 -10.08 11.92
N THR A 226 47.97 -9.18 12.31
CA THR A 226 48.69 -8.12 11.55
C THR A 226 48.08 -6.72 11.39
N PRO A 227 48.68 -5.67 12.00
CA PRO A 227 48.34 -4.27 11.74
C PRO A 227 49.30 -3.66 10.71
N ALA A 228 48.78 -3.04 9.66
CA ALA A 228 49.54 -2.11 8.81
C ALA A 228 48.73 -0.83 8.58
N GLY A 229 49.18 0.25 9.23
CA GLY A 229 49.25 1.60 8.68
C GLY A 229 47.98 2.39 8.34
N GLY A 230 47.62 3.32 9.25
CA GLY A 230 47.40 4.73 8.89
C GLY A 230 45.97 5.18 8.51
N GLY A 231 45.43 6.14 9.28
CA GLY A 231 44.34 7.03 8.84
C GLY A 231 43.26 7.29 9.87
N VAL A 232 43.22 8.52 10.41
CA VAL A 232 42.31 8.97 11.46
C VAL A 232 40.96 9.45 10.87
N PHE A 233 39.88 9.26 11.67
CA PHE A 233 38.58 9.95 11.70
C PHE A 233 37.35 9.24 11.07
N LYS A 234 36.43 8.84 11.96
CA LYS A 234 34.98 8.56 11.79
C LYS A 234 34.54 7.27 11.06
N GLN A 235 34.80 6.11 11.65
CA GLN A 235 34.09 4.85 11.34
C GLN A 235 33.69 4.06 12.62
N LYS A 236 33.22 4.74 13.67
CA LYS A 236 32.92 4.07 14.95
C LYS A 236 31.48 3.56 15.10
N ASP A 237 30.64 3.72 14.08
CA ASP A 237 29.25 3.27 14.11
C ASP A 237 28.99 2.00 13.29
N GLU A 238 29.85 1.60 12.35
CA GLU A 238 29.64 0.40 11.52
C GLU A 238 29.83 -0.92 12.29
N GLU A 239 30.62 -0.94 13.38
CA GLU A 239 31.00 -2.18 14.07
C GLU A 239 30.22 -2.49 15.35
N LYS A 240 29.19 -1.69 15.67
CA LYS A 240 28.32 -1.99 16.83
C LYS A 240 27.22 -2.94 16.37
N ASN A 241 27.40 -4.23 16.65
CA ASN A 241 26.38 -5.24 16.39
C ASN A 241 25.25 -5.14 17.44
N ALA A 242 23.99 -5.16 16.98
CA ALA A 242 22.85 -5.24 17.88
C ALA A 242 22.81 -6.63 18.53
N VAL A 243 22.51 -6.68 19.81
CA VAL A 243 22.43 -7.93 20.59
C VAL A 243 21.10 -8.03 21.32
N CYS A 244 20.63 -9.26 21.53
CA CYS A 244 19.50 -9.51 22.41
C CYS A 244 19.91 -9.25 23.87
N PRO A 245 19.16 -8.45 24.64
CA PRO A 245 19.52 -8.14 26.03
C PRO A 245 19.49 -9.36 26.95
N SER A 246 18.66 -10.37 26.67
CA SER A 246 18.52 -11.56 27.53
C SER A 246 19.61 -12.60 27.28
N CYS A 247 19.85 -12.98 26.02
CA CYS A 247 20.80 -14.05 25.68
C CYS A 247 22.13 -13.56 25.09
N LYS A 248 22.30 -12.23 24.93
CA LYS A 248 23.47 -11.59 24.31
C LYS A 248 23.81 -12.09 22.89
N LYS A 249 22.89 -12.82 22.25
CA LYS A 249 23.05 -13.27 20.87
C LYS A 249 23.00 -12.08 19.92
N ALA A 250 23.93 -12.02 18.97
CA ALA A 250 23.91 -11.04 17.90
C ALA A 250 22.63 -11.17 17.05
N LEU A 251 21.93 -10.05 16.85
CA LEU A 251 20.76 -9.96 16.00
C LEU A 251 21.22 -9.87 14.54
N SER A 252 20.56 -10.61 13.67
CA SER A 252 20.87 -10.67 12.24
C SER A 252 19.61 -11.05 11.46
N ASN A 253 19.68 -10.98 10.13
CA ASN A 253 18.56 -11.36 9.26
C ASN A 253 18.11 -12.82 9.45
N SER A 254 18.92 -13.71 10.03
CA SER A 254 18.54 -15.11 10.27
C SER A 254 17.72 -15.32 11.55
N VAL A 255 17.79 -14.39 12.49
CA VAL A 255 17.04 -14.44 13.75
C VAL A 255 15.73 -13.64 13.60
N ARG A 256 14.61 -14.19 14.06
CA ARG A 256 13.36 -13.42 14.17
C ARG A 256 13.42 -12.52 15.40
N ILE A 257 13.05 -11.27 15.21
CA ILE A 257 13.23 -10.20 16.18
C ILE A 257 11.85 -9.69 16.58
N TYR A 258 11.63 -9.49 17.87
CA TYR A 258 10.39 -8.98 18.42
C TYR A 258 10.65 -7.69 19.19
N VAL A 259 9.70 -6.76 19.13
CA VAL A 259 9.69 -5.52 19.90
C VAL A 259 8.46 -5.47 20.79
N MET A 260 8.66 -4.99 22.01
CA MET A 260 7.57 -4.77 22.96
C MET A 260 7.03 -3.35 22.80
N LYS A 261 5.74 -3.20 22.48
CA LYS A 261 5.11 -1.90 22.18
C LYS A 261 5.15 -0.91 23.34
N THR A 262 5.00 -1.38 24.58
CA THR A 262 4.92 -0.53 25.77
C THR A 262 6.26 0.02 26.26
N CYS A 263 7.36 -0.66 25.91
CA CYS A 263 8.69 -0.34 26.43
C CYS A 263 9.78 -0.25 25.37
N SER A 264 9.46 -0.48 24.09
CA SER A 264 10.34 -0.35 22.94
C SER A 264 11.61 -1.21 22.95
N HIS A 265 11.71 -2.19 23.85
CA HIS A 265 12.85 -3.11 23.92
C HIS A 265 12.73 -4.22 22.88
N VAL A 266 13.87 -4.61 22.32
CA VAL A 266 13.98 -5.63 21.29
C VAL A 266 14.56 -6.93 21.86
N THR A 267 13.93 -8.06 21.54
CA THR A 267 14.38 -9.41 21.94
C THR A 267 14.34 -10.38 20.77
N CYS A 268 15.20 -11.41 20.80
CA CYS A 268 15.13 -12.49 19.81
C CYS A 268 13.96 -13.44 20.09
N LYS A 269 13.53 -14.17 19.06
CA LYS A 269 12.43 -15.17 19.14
C LYS A 269 12.51 -16.08 20.35
N THR A 270 13.68 -16.69 20.59
CA THR A 270 13.85 -17.68 21.66
C THR A 270 13.59 -17.07 23.03
N CYS A 271 14.07 -15.86 23.28
CA CYS A 271 13.84 -15.17 24.55
C CYS A 271 12.39 -14.65 24.65
N THR A 272 11.80 -14.23 23.54
CA THR A 272 10.39 -13.83 23.51
C THR A 272 9.47 -15.01 23.84
N GLU A 273 9.72 -16.20 23.28
CA GLU A 273 8.91 -17.39 23.51
C GLU A 273 9.14 -18.03 24.88
N ALA A 274 10.39 -18.05 25.37
CA ALA A 274 10.73 -18.69 26.63
C ALA A 274 10.50 -17.80 27.87
N LEU A 275 10.69 -16.49 27.75
CA LEU A 275 10.68 -15.57 28.92
C LEU A 275 9.52 -14.58 28.88
N VAL A 276 9.32 -13.90 27.75
CA VAL A 276 8.34 -12.80 27.66
C VAL A 276 6.92 -13.31 27.61
N ARG A 277 6.61 -14.27 26.71
CA ARG A 277 5.25 -14.80 26.52
C ARG A 277 4.70 -15.54 27.75
N PRO A 278 5.49 -16.38 28.47
CA PRO A 278 4.99 -17.05 29.66
C PRO A 278 4.77 -16.08 30.83
N ALA A 279 5.67 -15.11 31.01
CA ALA A 279 5.57 -14.14 32.11
C ALA A 279 4.64 -12.95 31.82
N ASN A 280 4.25 -12.73 30.54
CA ASN A 280 3.55 -11.53 30.07
C ASN A 280 4.23 -10.23 30.55
N GLN A 281 5.55 -10.20 30.53
CA GLN A 281 6.37 -9.13 31.10
C GLN A 281 7.66 -8.94 30.29
N CYS A 282 8.14 -7.69 30.21
CA CYS A 282 9.39 -7.39 29.52
C CYS A 282 10.60 -7.82 30.37
N VAL A 283 11.54 -8.56 29.76
CA VAL A 283 12.76 -9.08 30.43
C VAL A 283 13.77 -7.97 30.81
N VAL A 284 13.63 -6.76 30.27
CA VAL A 284 14.60 -5.67 30.50
C VAL A 284 14.14 -4.68 31.55
N CYS A 285 12.83 -4.41 31.63
CA CYS A 285 12.28 -3.35 32.48
C CYS A 285 11.04 -3.76 33.26
N ASP A 286 10.72 -5.05 33.27
CA ASP A 286 9.67 -5.62 34.10
C ASP A 286 8.27 -5.02 33.90
N LYS A 287 8.04 -4.30 32.80
CA LYS A 287 6.72 -3.78 32.43
C LYS A 287 5.80 -4.93 32.00
N LYS A 288 4.57 -4.93 32.52
CA LYS A 288 3.52 -5.88 32.14
C LYS A 288 3.11 -5.66 30.68
N LEU A 289 2.89 -6.76 29.95
CA LEU A 289 2.56 -6.78 28.53
C LEU A 289 1.21 -7.46 28.33
N ALA A 290 0.36 -6.89 27.47
CA ALA A 290 -0.83 -7.56 26.97
C ALA A 290 -0.48 -8.50 25.80
N LYS A 291 -1.40 -9.42 25.47
CA LYS A 291 -1.22 -10.41 24.39
C LYS A 291 -0.90 -9.79 23.01
N GLY A 292 -1.29 -8.54 22.77
CA GLY A 292 -1.05 -7.80 21.52
C GLY A 292 0.14 -6.84 21.53
N ASP A 293 0.89 -6.77 22.65
CA ASP A 293 2.00 -5.82 22.82
C ASP A 293 3.34 -6.34 22.32
N VAL A 294 3.39 -7.60 21.87
CA VAL A 294 4.57 -8.20 21.27
C VAL A 294 4.42 -8.14 19.75
N LEU A 295 5.27 -7.35 19.09
CA LEU A 295 5.27 -7.16 17.65
C LEU A 295 6.50 -7.85 17.03
N GLU A 296 6.29 -8.65 15.99
CA GLU A 296 7.38 -9.20 15.17
C GLU A 296 7.88 -8.13 14.19
N LEU A 297 9.19 -7.90 14.12
CA LEU A 297 9.79 -7.03 13.11
C LEU A 297 9.96 -7.78 11.80
N GLN A 298 9.50 -7.19 10.69
CA GLN A 298 9.62 -7.77 9.37
C GLN A 298 11.04 -7.67 8.82
N ARG A 299 11.47 -8.79 8.24
CA ARG A 299 12.74 -8.97 7.54
C ARG A 299 12.47 -9.48 6.13
N GLU A 300 13.29 -9.08 5.17
CA GLU A 300 13.11 -9.48 3.77
C GLU A 300 13.63 -10.90 3.50
N GLY A 301 14.73 -11.27 4.15
CA GLY A 301 15.23 -12.64 4.17
C GLY A 301 16.72 -12.75 4.41
N THR A 302 17.24 -13.96 4.19
CA THR A 302 18.68 -14.30 4.34
C THR A 302 19.35 -14.69 3.03
N GLY A 303 18.64 -14.64 1.89
CA GLY A 303 19.10 -15.19 0.60
C GLY A 303 19.05 -16.73 0.50
N TYR A 304 18.81 -17.43 1.62
CA TYR A 304 18.68 -18.90 1.66
C TYR A 304 17.23 -19.37 1.62
N ALA A 305 17.00 -20.63 1.24
CA ALA A 305 15.68 -21.19 0.88
C ALA A 305 14.66 -21.16 2.03
N SER A 306 15.13 -21.11 3.27
CA SER A 306 14.30 -21.10 4.49
C SER A 306 14.07 -19.70 5.08
N GLY A 307 14.65 -18.65 4.49
CA GLY A 307 14.87 -17.38 5.18
C GLY A 307 13.97 -16.21 4.82
N GLY A 308 13.27 -16.22 3.68
CA GLY A 308 12.47 -15.09 3.21
C GLY A 308 12.26 -15.10 1.68
N MET A 309 11.99 -13.93 1.09
CA MET A 309 11.70 -13.75 -0.35
C MET A 309 12.97 -13.88 -1.20
N ALA A 310 13.51 -15.10 -1.32
CA ALA A 310 14.79 -15.35 -2.00
C ALA A 310 14.67 -15.47 -3.54
N GLU A 311 13.47 -15.43 -4.11
CA GLU A 311 13.25 -15.59 -5.55
C GLU A 311 12.46 -14.42 -6.11
N THR A 312 12.97 -13.83 -7.19
CA THR A 312 12.22 -12.88 -8.01
C THR A 312 11.83 -13.54 -9.33
N LYS A 313 10.61 -13.27 -9.77
CA LYS A 313 10.06 -13.77 -11.04
C LYS A 313 9.69 -12.57 -11.91
N ARG A 314 10.25 -12.54 -13.12
CA ARG A 314 9.84 -11.63 -14.18
C ARG A 314 8.99 -12.41 -15.17
N THR A 315 7.69 -12.14 -15.20
CA THR A 315 6.76 -12.70 -16.19
C THR A 315 6.96 -11.97 -17.52
N GLY A 316 7.51 -12.67 -18.51
CA GLY A 316 7.57 -12.22 -19.91
C GLY A 316 6.43 -12.79 -20.74
N VAL A 317 6.28 -12.30 -21.96
CA VAL A 317 5.35 -12.87 -22.95
C VAL A 317 5.75 -14.32 -23.21
N ALA A 318 4.77 -15.23 -23.11
CA ALA A 318 5.00 -16.63 -23.41
C ALA A 318 5.38 -16.78 -24.88
N PHE A 319 6.38 -17.61 -25.17
CA PHE A 319 6.69 -17.98 -26.54
C PHE A 319 5.54 -18.80 -27.09
N GLN A 320 4.77 -18.21 -28.00
CA GLN A 320 3.80 -18.93 -28.82
C GLN A 320 4.55 -19.45 -30.04
N GLY A 321 5.02 -20.69 -29.95
CA GLY A 321 5.67 -21.41 -31.03
C GLY A 321 5.43 -22.89 -30.88
#